data_AF-A0A034UYG0-F1
#
_entry.id   AF-A0A034UYG0-F1
#
_cell.length_a   1.000
_cell.length_b   1.000
_cell.length_c   1.000
_cell.angle_alpha   90.00
_cell.angle_beta   90.00
_cell.angle_gamma   90.00
#
_symmetry.space_group_name_H-M   'P 1'
#
loop_
_entity.id
_entity.type
_entity.pdbx_description
1 polymer ?
#
loop_
_entity_poly.entity_id
_entity_poly.type
_entity_poly.pdbx_seq_one_letter_code
_entity_poly.pdbx_strand_id
1 'polypeptide(L)'
;MHSSPNAGNSNNLGNLQNLSLSVHPAVVMLCRPDFYSMLHTNEDALSIYNRNPALKHMIIRIRRDPQCFQRYQYNKDLVALVNTFAQLNRDLPSCWETKLDQSGKQFFIDHNNRKTSFMDPRLPIESARVVRQRHQLLSHQSPQLSAHFPHAHHPHQQPQ
;
A
#
# COMPACT_ATOMS: atom_id res chain seq x y z
N MET A 1 -5.74 6.27 -52.18
CA MET A 1 -5.93 5.21 -51.16
C MET A 1 -4.68 5.15 -50.32
N HIS A 2 -4.85 4.99 -49.01
CA HIS A 2 -3.91 4.66 -47.93
C HIS A 2 -3.80 5.72 -46.84
N SER A 3 -3.95 5.21 -45.63
CA SER A 3 -4.70 5.80 -44.53
C SER A 3 -3.80 6.34 -43.43
N SER A 4 -4.29 7.34 -42.71
CA SER A 4 -3.76 7.79 -41.41
C SER A 4 -3.85 6.67 -40.36
N PRO A 5 -3.00 6.68 -39.32
CA PRO A 5 -3.35 6.09 -38.04
C PRO A 5 -3.76 7.20 -37.05
N ASN A 6 -5.02 7.15 -36.62
CA ASN A 6 -5.47 7.69 -35.35
C ASN A 6 -5.76 6.50 -34.43
N ALA A 7 -5.07 6.40 -33.29
CA ALA A 7 -5.42 5.60 -32.11
C ALA A 7 -4.41 5.96 -31.02
N GLY A 8 -4.75 6.21 -29.76
CA GLY A 8 -6.04 6.16 -29.07
C GLY A 8 -5.77 6.27 -27.57
N ASN A 9 -6.64 7.02 -26.89
CA ASN A 9 -7.05 6.92 -25.50
C ASN A 9 -6.01 6.72 -24.37
N SER A 10 -5.90 7.79 -23.57
CA SER A 10 -5.87 7.79 -22.09
C SER A 10 -6.73 6.68 -21.46
N ASN A 11 -6.25 6.11 -20.34
CA ASN A 11 -7.00 5.53 -19.19
C ASN A 11 -6.38 4.24 -18.60
N ASN A 12 -5.11 4.25 -18.16
CA ASN A 12 -4.55 3.10 -17.43
C ASN A 12 -4.30 3.31 -15.93
N LEU A 13 -4.43 4.54 -15.39
CA LEU A 13 -4.24 4.75 -13.94
C LEU A 13 -5.46 4.35 -13.09
N GLY A 14 -6.67 4.31 -13.67
CA GLY A 14 -7.89 3.96 -12.92
C GLY A 14 -8.03 2.46 -12.64
N ASN A 15 -7.36 1.59 -13.40
CA ASN A 15 -7.53 0.15 -13.30
C ASN A 15 -6.66 -0.51 -12.20
N LEU A 16 -5.59 0.16 -11.78
CA LEU A 16 -4.71 -0.30 -10.68
C LEU A 16 -5.36 -0.12 -9.30
N GLN A 17 -6.20 0.90 -9.12
CA GLN A 17 -6.87 1.17 -7.84
C GLN A 17 -8.01 0.19 -7.57
N ASN A 18 -8.72 -0.29 -8.60
CA ASN A 18 -9.77 -1.30 -8.46
C ASN A 18 -9.21 -2.72 -8.27
N LEU A 19 -8.06 -3.03 -8.90
CA LEU A 19 -7.35 -4.30 -8.68
C LEU A 19 -6.72 -4.39 -7.29
N SER A 20 -6.45 -3.25 -6.64
CA SER A 20 -5.81 -3.16 -5.32
C SER A 20 -6.64 -3.73 -4.17
N LEU A 21 -7.97 -3.86 -4.31
CA LEU A 21 -8.83 -4.38 -3.24
C LEU A 21 -8.86 -5.92 -3.21
N SER A 22 -8.68 -6.58 -4.37
CA SER A 22 -8.73 -8.05 -4.48
C SER A 22 -7.37 -8.72 -4.31
N VAL A 23 -6.28 -7.95 -4.36
CA VAL A 23 -4.91 -8.49 -4.28
C VAL A 23 -4.40 -8.37 -2.85
N HIS A 24 -3.97 -9.51 -2.29
CA HIS A 24 -3.46 -9.58 -0.92
C HIS A 24 -2.31 -8.59 -0.69
N PRO A 25 -2.25 -7.85 0.44
CA PRO A 25 -1.21 -6.83 0.71
C PRO A 25 0.23 -7.32 0.50
N ALA A 26 0.50 -8.58 0.87
CA ALA A 26 1.79 -9.22 0.66
C ALA A 26 2.21 -9.27 -0.82
N VAL A 27 1.28 -9.53 -1.74
CA VAL A 27 1.57 -9.56 -3.17
C VAL A 27 1.95 -8.17 -3.66
N VAL A 28 1.21 -7.14 -3.23
CA VAL A 28 1.50 -5.75 -3.57
C VAL A 28 2.90 -5.38 -3.11
N MET A 29 3.23 -5.67 -1.84
CA MET A 29 4.54 -5.38 -1.25
C MET A 29 5.69 -6.13 -1.94
N LEU A 30 5.54 -7.44 -2.19
CA LEU A 30 6.55 -8.26 -2.87
C LEU A 30 6.78 -7.83 -4.32
N CYS A 31 5.77 -7.30 -5.00
CA CYS A 31 5.86 -6.86 -6.40
C CYS A 31 6.35 -5.42 -6.56
N ARG A 32 6.65 -4.71 -5.45
CA ARG A 32 7.15 -3.34 -5.53
C ARG A 32 8.46 -3.22 -6.31
N PRO A 33 8.66 -2.12 -7.06
CA PRO A 33 9.92 -1.88 -7.77
C PRO A 33 11.10 -1.71 -6.81
N ASP A 34 10.87 -1.19 -5.61
CA ASP A 34 11.87 -0.93 -4.56
C ASP A 34 11.98 -2.06 -3.51
N PHE A 35 11.37 -3.24 -3.76
CA PHE A 35 11.39 -4.37 -2.82
C PHE A 35 12.80 -4.76 -2.36
N TYR A 36 13.77 -4.89 -3.27
CA TYR A 36 15.13 -5.28 -2.89
C TYR A 36 15.83 -4.22 -2.05
N SER A 37 15.54 -2.94 -2.28
CA SER A 37 16.03 -1.87 -1.40
C SER A 37 15.43 -2.00 -0.01
N MET A 38 14.12 -2.25 0.11
CA MET A 38 13.49 -2.51 1.41
C MET A 38 14.09 -3.74 2.11
N LEU A 39 14.32 -4.81 1.35
CA LEU A 39 14.94 -6.04 1.84
C LEU A 39 16.34 -5.80 2.40
N HIS A 40 17.18 -5.03 1.71
CA HIS A 40 18.53 -4.72 2.16
C HIS A 40 18.58 -3.71 3.32
N THR A 41 17.48 -3.03 3.63
CA THR A 41 17.39 -2.15 4.82
C THR A 41 16.85 -2.85 6.06
N ASN A 42 16.53 -4.14 5.97
CA ASN A 42 15.97 -4.94 7.06
C ASN A 42 16.82 -6.22 7.22
N GLU A 43 17.71 -6.22 8.22
CA GLU A 43 18.64 -7.33 8.46
C GLU A 43 17.94 -8.67 8.74
N ASP A 44 16.84 -8.65 9.50
CA ASP A 44 16.05 -9.86 9.79
C ASP A 44 15.44 -10.44 8.52
N ALA A 45 14.87 -9.59 7.68
CA ALA A 45 14.32 -9.99 6.39
C ALA A 45 15.41 -10.56 5.46
N LEU A 46 16.56 -9.89 5.41
CA LEU A 46 17.68 -10.31 4.57
C LEU A 46 18.26 -11.66 5.02
N SER A 47 18.35 -11.89 6.33
CA SER A 47 18.76 -13.17 6.92
C SER A 47 17.83 -14.31 6.48
N ILE A 48 16.51 -14.14 6.62
CA ILE A 48 15.51 -15.14 6.20
C ILE A 48 15.61 -15.39 4.69
N TYR A 49 15.68 -14.31 3.90
CA TYR A 49 15.80 -14.39 2.44
C TYR A 49 17.05 -15.17 1.99
N ASN A 50 18.18 -14.96 2.66
CA ASN A 50 19.45 -15.60 2.30
C ASN A 50 19.56 -17.05 2.74
N ARG A 51 18.83 -17.45 3.80
CA ARG A 51 18.87 -18.80 4.36
C ARG A 51 18.25 -19.87 3.48
N ASN A 52 17.26 -19.53 2.64
CA ASN A 52 16.52 -20.51 1.85
C ASN A 52 16.50 -20.18 0.34
N PRO A 53 17.23 -20.92 -0.52
CA PRO A 53 17.21 -20.74 -1.97
C PRO A 53 15.82 -20.90 -2.60
N ALA A 54 15.00 -21.80 -2.05
CA ALA A 54 13.63 -22.00 -2.53
C ALA A 54 12.76 -20.76 -2.28
N LEU A 55 12.93 -20.08 -1.14
CA LEU A 55 12.24 -18.83 -0.84
C LEU A 55 12.61 -17.74 -1.86
N LYS A 56 13.91 -17.60 -2.20
CA LYS A 56 14.35 -16.68 -3.26
C LYS A 56 13.66 -16.98 -4.58
N HIS A 57 13.62 -18.26 -4.97
CA HIS A 57 12.94 -18.68 -6.18
C HIS A 57 11.44 -18.36 -6.15
N MET A 58 10.76 -18.62 -5.03
CA MET A 58 9.34 -18.30 -4.86
C MET A 58 9.08 -16.80 -5.02
N ILE A 59 9.92 -15.93 -4.45
CA ILE A 59 9.79 -14.48 -4.59
C ILE A 59 10.01 -14.04 -6.03
N ILE A 60 11.02 -14.59 -6.72
CA ILE A 60 11.26 -14.33 -8.14
C ILE A 60 10.04 -14.74 -8.98
N ARG A 61 9.42 -15.89 -8.67
CA ARG A 61 8.20 -16.37 -9.34
C ARG A 61 7.02 -15.44 -9.09
N ILE A 62 6.76 -15.04 -7.85
CA ILE A 62 5.67 -14.12 -7.49
C ILE A 62 5.86 -12.76 -8.19
N ARG A 63 7.09 -12.22 -8.22
CA ARG A 63 7.39 -10.95 -8.87
C ARG A 63 7.20 -10.97 -10.39
N ARG A 64 7.35 -12.14 -11.02
CA ARG A 64 7.08 -12.34 -12.46
C ARG A 64 5.61 -12.61 -12.73
N ASP A 65 4.95 -13.36 -11.85
CA ASP A 65 3.55 -13.73 -11.94
C ASP A 65 2.90 -13.71 -10.54
N PRO A 66 2.14 -12.64 -10.21
CA PRO A 66 1.47 -12.49 -8.92
C PRO A 66 0.51 -13.64 -8.58
N GLN A 67 -0.06 -14.35 -9.56
CA GLN A 67 -0.99 -15.45 -9.31
C GLN A 67 -0.32 -16.64 -8.62
N CYS A 68 1.00 -16.80 -8.79
CA CYS A 68 1.79 -17.82 -8.10
C CYS A 68 1.69 -17.71 -6.57
N PHE A 69 1.40 -16.52 -6.02
CA PHE A 69 1.27 -16.32 -4.57
C PHE A 69 0.24 -17.25 -3.92
N GLN A 70 -0.87 -17.55 -4.60
CA GLN A 70 -1.90 -18.42 -4.04
C GLN A 70 -1.39 -19.83 -3.69
N ARG A 71 -0.36 -20.31 -4.42
CA ARG A 71 0.30 -21.60 -4.16
C ARG A 71 1.29 -21.55 -3.00
N TYR A 72 1.78 -20.35 -2.65
CA TYR A 72 2.89 -20.14 -1.72
C TYR A 72 2.48 -19.48 -0.40
N GLN A 73 1.26 -18.93 -0.31
CA GLN A 73 0.78 -18.14 0.83
C GLN A 73 0.85 -18.84 2.19
N TYR A 74 0.93 -20.16 2.25
CA TYR A 74 1.04 -20.95 3.49
C TYR A 74 2.47 -21.39 3.82
N ASN A 75 3.46 -21.08 2.97
CA ASN A 75 4.85 -21.42 3.23
C ASN A 75 5.39 -20.62 4.43
N LYS A 76 5.95 -21.33 5.41
CA LYS A 76 6.38 -20.73 6.69
C LYS A 76 7.47 -19.66 6.51
N ASP A 77 8.45 -19.89 5.65
CA ASP A 77 9.54 -18.94 5.43
C ASP A 77 9.06 -17.70 4.68
N LEU A 78 8.14 -17.85 3.73
CA LEU A 78 7.52 -16.72 3.05
C LEU A 78 6.66 -15.89 4.01
N VAL A 79 5.87 -16.54 4.86
CA VAL A 79 5.08 -15.86 5.89
C VAL A 79 6.00 -15.12 6.86
N ALA A 80 7.05 -15.78 7.34
CA ALA A 80 8.03 -15.17 8.24
C ALA A 80 8.68 -13.94 7.61
N LEU A 81 9.18 -14.07 6.36
CA LEU A 81 9.77 -12.96 5.61
C LEU A 81 8.78 -11.80 5.47
N VAL A 82 7.55 -12.05 5.01
CA VAL A 82 6.55 -10.99 4.80
C VAL A 82 6.26 -10.26 6.11
N ASN A 83 6.11 -10.98 7.21
CA ASN A 83 5.80 -10.41 8.52
C ASN A 83 6.95 -9.56 9.09
N THR A 84 8.20 -9.74 8.66
CA THR A 84 9.30 -8.83 9.06
C THR A 84 9.11 -7.40 8.56
N PHE A 85 8.25 -7.18 7.56
CA PHE A 85 7.90 -5.86 7.05
C PHE A 85 6.61 -5.29 7.66
N ALA A 86 5.98 -6.00 8.60
CA ALA A 86 4.74 -5.56 9.22
C ALA A 86 4.97 -4.31 10.09
N GLN A 87 4.14 -3.29 9.89
CA GLN A 87 4.19 -2.03 10.62
C GLN A 87 3.25 -2.12 11.82
N LEU A 88 3.71 -2.76 12.88
CA LEU A 88 2.89 -3.10 14.06
C LEU A 88 2.35 -1.87 14.82
N ASN A 89 2.96 -0.70 14.61
CA ASN A 89 2.50 0.58 15.13
C ASN A 89 1.31 1.19 14.36
N ARG A 90 0.88 0.56 13.27
CA ARG A 90 -0.31 0.95 12.52
C ARG A 90 -1.52 0.11 12.93
N ASP A 91 -2.69 0.72 12.82
CA ASP A 91 -3.95 0.02 12.91
C ASP A 91 -4.11 -0.97 11.75
N LEU A 92 -4.92 -2.01 11.98
CA LEU A 92 -5.30 -2.92 10.90
C LEU A 92 -6.07 -2.14 9.81
N PRO A 93 -5.88 -2.48 8.52
CA PRO A 93 -6.69 -1.90 7.47
C PRO A 93 -8.19 -2.19 7.66
N SER A 94 -9.04 -1.37 7.05
CA SER A 94 -10.50 -1.60 7.10
C SER A 94 -10.86 -3.01 6.67
N CYS A 95 -11.82 -3.61 7.38
CA CYS A 95 -12.31 -4.97 7.15
C CYS A 95 -11.26 -6.07 7.41
N TRP A 96 -10.17 -5.77 8.11
CA TRP A 96 -9.26 -6.77 8.65
C TRP A 96 -9.48 -6.95 10.15
N GLU A 97 -9.42 -8.20 10.60
CA GLU A 97 -9.50 -8.57 12.02
C GLU A 97 -8.31 -9.47 12.36
N THR A 98 -7.84 -9.41 13.61
CA THR A 98 -6.80 -10.30 14.12
C THR A 98 -7.38 -11.23 15.18
N LYS A 99 -6.96 -12.49 15.17
CA LYS A 99 -7.28 -13.49 16.19
C LYS A 99 -6.06 -14.35 16.50
N LEU A 100 -6.16 -15.11 17.59
CA LEU A 100 -5.23 -16.19 17.92
C LEU A 100 -5.92 -17.52 17.64
N ASP A 101 -5.18 -18.48 17.08
CA ASP A 101 -5.64 -19.86 16.99
C ASP A 101 -5.52 -20.59 18.34
N GLN A 102 -5.92 -21.87 18.39
CA GLN A 102 -5.85 -22.68 19.62
C GLN A 102 -4.41 -22.85 20.15
N SER A 103 -3.40 -22.68 19.30
CA SER A 103 -1.98 -22.74 19.68
C SER A 103 -1.43 -21.39 20.14
N GLY A 104 -2.25 -20.34 20.15
CA GLY A 104 -1.83 -18.97 20.45
C GLY A 104 -1.15 -18.27 19.26
N LYS A 105 -1.19 -18.86 18.07
CA LYS A 105 -0.60 -18.26 16.87
C LYS A 105 -1.54 -17.21 16.28
N GLN A 106 -1.01 -16.02 16.06
CA GLN A 106 -1.77 -14.94 15.44
C GLN A 106 -2.07 -15.22 13.97
N PHE A 107 -3.31 -14.95 13.57
CA PHE A 107 -3.76 -14.96 12.18
C PHE A 107 -4.72 -13.79 11.94
N PHE A 108 -4.85 -13.44 10.67
CA PHE A 108 -5.60 -12.29 10.21
C PHE A 108 -6.77 -12.74 9.32
N ILE A 109 -7.89 -12.06 9.44
CA ILE A 109 -9.12 -12.33 8.71
C ILE A 109 -9.39 -11.13 7.81
N ASP A 110 -9.40 -11.36 6.50
CA ASP A 110 -9.81 -10.40 5.48
C ASP A 110 -11.30 -10.60 5.20
N HIS A 111 -12.14 -9.71 5.74
CA HIS A 111 -13.60 -9.77 5.57
C HIS A 111 -14.03 -9.35 4.16
N ASN A 112 -13.24 -8.55 3.44
CA ASN A 112 -13.56 -8.18 2.05
C ASN A 112 -13.53 -9.42 1.15
N ASN A 113 -12.48 -10.22 1.31
CA ASN A 113 -12.22 -11.37 0.45
C ASN A 113 -12.65 -12.70 1.08
N ARG A 114 -13.19 -12.66 2.31
CA ARG A 114 -13.60 -13.82 3.12
C ARG A 114 -12.49 -14.87 3.25
N LYS A 115 -11.28 -14.41 3.55
CA LYS A 115 -10.07 -15.25 3.63
C LYS A 115 -9.36 -15.04 4.95
N THR A 116 -8.62 -16.06 5.37
CA THR A 116 -7.69 -15.96 6.50
C THR A 116 -6.25 -16.04 5.99
N SER A 117 -5.34 -15.38 6.70
CA SER A 117 -3.92 -15.30 6.35
C SER A 117 -3.06 -15.28 7.60
N PHE A 118 -1.88 -15.89 7.54
CA PHE A 118 -0.86 -15.72 8.58
C PHE A 118 0.07 -14.54 8.31
N MET A 119 -0.12 -13.84 7.20
CA MET A 119 0.63 -12.65 6.86
C MET A 119 -0.11 -11.42 7.37
N ASP A 120 0.58 -10.58 8.12
CA ASP A 120 0.04 -9.32 8.65
C ASP A 120 -0.30 -8.38 7.48
N PRO A 121 -1.50 -7.78 7.42
CA PRO A 121 -1.88 -6.89 6.32
C PRO A 121 -1.24 -5.51 6.40
N ARG A 122 -0.60 -5.14 7.52
CA ARG A 122 0.01 -3.82 7.76
C ARG A 122 1.37 -3.68 7.07
N LEU A 123 1.42 -3.98 5.78
CA LEU A 123 2.64 -3.99 4.99
C LEU A 123 2.85 -2.65 4.29
N PRO A 124 4.11 -2.28 3.98
CA PRO A 124 4.40 -1.15 3.12
C PRO A 124 3.95 -1.43 1.69
N ILE A 125 2.70 -1.11 1.36
CA ILE A 125 2.14 -1.27 0.00
C ILE A 125 2.40 -0.07 -0.91
N GLU A 126 2.56 1.14 -0.36
CA GLU A 126 2.79 2.38 -1.11
C GLU A 126 4.29 2.70 -1.22
N SER A 127 4.78 2.99 -2.43
CA SER A 127 6.20 3.33 -2.60
C SER A 127 6.57 4.64 -1.90
N ALA A 128 7.73 4.69 -1.23
CA ALA A 128 8.15 5.88 -0.49
C ALA A 128 8.25 7.12 -1.40
N ARG A 129 8.59 6.92 -2.68
CA ARG A 129 8.61 7.98 -3.70
C ARG A 129 7.21 8.51 -4.00
N VAL A 130 6.22 7.63 -4.16
CA VAL A 130 4.83 8.01 -4.43
C VAL A 130 4.22 8.71 -3.23
N VAL A 131 4.49 8.26 -1.99
CA VAL A 131 4.05 8.97 -0.77
C VAL A 131 4.56 10.41 -0.76
N ARG A 132 5.86 10.60 -1.02
CA ARG A 132 6.48 11.94 -1.06
C ARG A 132 5.88 12.81 -2.15
N GLN A 133 5.67 12.27 -3.34
CA GLN A 133 5.05 13.00 -4.45
C GLN A 133 3.59 13.38 -4.13
N ARG A 134 2.82 12.49 -3.51
CA ARG A 134 1.43 12.77 -3.12
C ARG A 134 1.35 13.85 -2.04
N HIS A 135 2.24 13.81 -1.05
CA HIS A 135 2.35 14.87 -0.05
C HIS A 135 2.71 16.22 -0.67
N GLN A 136 3.60 16.24 -1.66
CA GLN A 136 3.92 17.46 -2.40
C GLN A 136 2.70 17.98 -3.19
N LEU A 137 1.90 17.13 -3.82
CA LEU A 137 0.70 17.58 -4.54
C LEU A 137 -0.39 18.11 -3.61
N LEU A 138 -0.58 17.51 -2.43
CA LEU A 138 -1.54 17.95 -1.42
C LEU A 138 -1.16 19.30 -0.80
N SER A 139 0.13 19.57 -0.61
CA SER A 139 0.59 20.85 -0.04
C SER A 139 0.40 22.04 -0.98
N HIS A 140 0.30 21.83 -2.30
CA HIS A 140 0.09 22.91 -3.28
C HIS A 140 -1.40 23.22 -3.53
N GLN A 141 -2.33 22.43 -2.99
CA GLN A 141 -3.78 22.60 -3.22
C GLN A 141 -4.53 23.34 -2.11
N SER A 142 -3.85 23.92 -1.10
CA SER A 142 -4.51 24.78 -0.11
C SER A 142 -5.09 26.02 -0.80
N PRO A 143 -6.43 26.20 -0.89
CA PRO A 143 -6.99 27.45 -1.32
C PRO A 143 -6.71 28.45 -0.20
N GLN A 144 -6.02 29.54 -0.51
CA GLN A 144 -5.93 30.70 0.37
C GLN A 144 -7.36 31.24 0.56
N LEU A 145 -8.05 30.81 1.61
CA LEU A 145 -9.25 31.48 2.08
C LEU A 145 -8.81 32.85 2.58
N SER A 146 -8.77 33.83 1.68
CA SER A 146 -8.59 35.23 2.02
C SER A 146 -9.80 35.64 2.86
N ALA A 147 -9.63 35.64 4.18
CA ALA A 147 -10.54 36.26 5.11
C ALA A 147 -10.47 37.78 4.92
N HIS A 148 -11.12 38.29 3.87
CA HIS A 148 -11.43 39.71 3.75
C HIS A 148 -12.64 40.01 4.63
N PHE A 149 -12.39 40.42 5.88
CA PHE A 149 -13.38 41.05 6.73
C PHE A 149 -13.66 42.48 6.19
N PRO A 150 -14.91 42.84 5.85
CA PRO A 150 -15.22 44.23 5.57
C PRO A 150 -15.25 45.02 6.89
N HIS A 151 -14.40 46.04 6.99
CA HIS A 151 -14.40 47.00 8.09
C HIS A 151 -15.69 47.83 8.03
N ALA A 152 -16.60 47.63 8.97
CA ALA A 152 -17.80 48.45 9.12
C ALA A 152 -17.45 49.80 9.76
N HIS A 153 -17.41 50.86 8.95
CA HIS A 153 -17.33 52.24 9.41
C HIS A 153 -18.65 52.65 10.10
N HIS A 154 -18.59 52.94 11.40
CA HIS A 154 -19.65 53.60 12.16
C HIS A 154 -19.72 55.09 11.79
N PRO A 155 -20.91 55.68 11.55
CA PRO A 155 -21.07 57.12 11.55
C PRO A 155 -21.31 57.62 12.98
N HIS A 156 -20.46 58.54 13.44
CA HIS A 156 -20.65 59.32 14.66
C HIS A 156 -21.69 60.41 14.39
N GLN A 157 -22.82 60.39 15.10
CA GLN A 157 -23.70 61.56 15.26
C GLN A 157 -23.27 62.34 16.50
N GLN A 158 -23.22 63.66 16.38
CA GLN A 158 -23.20 64.59 17.51
C GLN A 158 -24.33 65.60 17.30
N PRO A 159 -25.15 65.86 18.33
CA PRO A 159 -25.79 67.15 18.48
C PRO A 159 -25.41 67.78 19.82
N GLN A 160 -24.65 68.88 19.76
CA GLN A 160 -25.03 70.23 20.18
C GLN A 160 -23.79 71.14 20.17
#